data_AF-A0A958ZW16-F1
#
_entry.id   AF-A0A958ZW16-F1
#
_cell.length_a   1.000
_cell.length_b   1.000
_cell.length_c   1.000
_cell.angle_alpha   90.00
_cell.angle_beta   90.00
_cell.angle_gamma   90.00
#
_symmetry.space_group_name_H-M   'P 1'
#
loop_
_entity.id
_entity.type
_entity.pdbx_description
1 polymer ?
#
loop_
_entity_poly.entity_id
_entity_poly.type
_entity_poly.pdbx_seq_one_letter_code
_entity_poly.pdbx_strand_id
1 'polypeptide(L)'
;KNLYELKSQLVHMRAIILPVQDICSFFINHKKSEMVSGFSQAAKPYFRDVNDHLLHSLDAINGLNEMLSVVMNTYMAMVNMGQNEVVRKLAAWAGILAVPTAIAGIYGMNFDFMPELHWQYSYFVIMLIIGSLCGYLYYNFKRLKWL
;
A
#
# COMPACT_ATOMS: atom_id res chain seq x y z
N LYS A 1 -1.90 0.63 -15.71
CA LYS A 1 -2.47 1.68 -16.59
C LYS A 1 -3.98 1.81 -16.41
N ASN A 2 -4.74 0.72 -16.45
CA ASN A 2 -6.21 0.75 -16.43
C ASN A 2 -6.85 1.39 -15.19
N LEU A 3 -6.32 1.23 -13.96
CA LEU A 3 -6.95 1.78 -12.75
C LEU A 3 -6.98 3.33 -12.70
N TYR A 4 -5.88 3.97 -13.09
CA TYR A 4 -5.81 5.44 -13.13
C TYR A 4 -6.69 6.02 -14.23
N GLU A 5 -6.76 5.34 -15.36
CA GLU A 5 -7.64 5.71 -16.47
C GLU A 5 -9.11 5.59 -16.05
N LEU A 6 -9.47 4.50 -15.36
CA LEU A 6 -10.81 4.34 -14.78
C LEU A 6 -11.14 5.46 -13.78
N LYS A 7 -10.20 5.81 -12.90
CA LYS A 7 -10.37 6.93 -11.95
C LYS A 7 -10.62 8.25 -12.67
N SER A 8 -9.83 8.52 -13.71
CA SER A 8 -9.98 9.71 -14.54
C SER A 8 -11.34 9.76 -15.24
N GLN A 9 -11.79 8.64 -15.82
CA GLN A 9 -13.11 8.54 -16.46
C GLN A 9 -14.25 8.80 -15.48
N LEU A 10 -14.20 8.26 -14.26
CA LEU A 10 -15.21 8.51 -13.23
C LEU A 10 -15.26 9.99 -12.81
N VAL A 11 -14.09 10.64 -12.68
CA VAL A 11 -14.01 12.07 -12.39
C VAL A 11 -14.60 12.89 -13.55
N HIS A 12 -14.30 12.53 -14.79
CA HIS A 12 -14.88 13.18 -15.97
C HIS A 12 -16.40 13.01 -16.05
N MET A 13 -16.93 11.80 -15.79
CA MET A 13 -18.37 11.58 -15.74
C MET A 13 -19.04 12.45 -14.68
N ARG A 14 -18.47 12.51 -13.47
CA ARG A 14 -18.98 13.39 -12.40
C ARG A 14 -18.96 14.86 -12.81
N ALA A 15 -17.90 15.31 -13.48
CA ALA A 15 -17.77 16.69 -13.95
C ALA A 15 -18.81 17.07 -15.03
N ILE A 16 -19.33 16.09 -15.78
CA ILE A 16 -20.41 16.29 -16.76
C ILE A 16 -21.78 16.22 -16.10
N ILE A 17 -21.99 15.28 -15.17
CA ILE A 17 -23.29 15.04 -14.55
C ILE A 17 -23.70 16.17 -13.61
N LEU A 18 -22.77 16.75 -12.84
CA LEU A 18 -23.07 17.80 -11.87
C LEU A 18 -23.72 19.05 -12.52
N PRO A 19 -23.16 19.64 -13.60
CA PRO A 19 -23.82 20.75 -14.29
C PRO A 19 -25.21 20.41 -14.84
N VAL A 20 -25.40 19.18 -15.34
CA VAL A 20 -26.71 18.74 -15.88
C VAL A 20 -27.73 18.63 -14.75
N GLN A 21 -27.31 18.11 -13.59
CA GLN A 21 -28.13 18.04 -12.39
C GLN A 21 -28.52 19.45 -11.91
N ASP A 22 -27.59 20.41 -11.92
CA ASP A 22 -27.88 21.81 -11.57
C ASP A 22 -28.92 22.44 -12.52
N ILE A 23 -28.80 22.17 -13.83
CA ILE A 23 -29.77 22.63 -14.83
C ILE A 23 -31.15 22.00 -14.58
N CYS A 24 -31.23 20.69 -14.36
CA CYS A 24 -32.49 20.01 -14.04
C CYS A 24 -33.11 20.58 -12.75
N SER A 25 -32.29 20.76 -11.71
CA SER A 25 -32.70 21.32 -10.42
C SER A 25 -33.21 22.76 -10.56
N PHE A 26 -32.59 23.56 -11.41
CA PHE A 26 -33.04 24.91 -11.75
C PHE A 26 -34.45 24.89 -12.37
N PHE A 27 -34.70 24.05 -13.38
CA PHE A 27 -36.02 23.96 -14.04
C PHE A 27 -37.12 23.37 -13.15
N ILE A 28 -36.79 22.43 -12.26
CA ILE A 28 -37.73 21.85 -11.29
C ILE A 28 -38.21 22.94 -10.31
N ASN A 29 -37.25 23.67 -9.73
CA ASN A 29 -37.48 24.65 -8.68
C ASN A 29 -37.91 26.03 -9.21
N HIS A 30 -37.83 26.27 -10.52
CA HIS A 30 -38.27 27.53 -11.13
C HIS A 30 -39.76 27.78 -10.83
N LYS A 31 -40.04 28.87 -10.12
CA LYS A 31 -41.40 29.43 -9.98
C LYS A 31 -41.60 30.44 -11.11
N LYS A 32 -42.84 30.57 -11.60
CA LYS A 32 -43.26 31.59 -12.58
C LYS A 32 -42.85 32.99 -12.09
N SER A 33 -41.63 33.44 -12.36
CA SER A 33 -41.22 34.82 -12.15
C SER A 33 -40.11 35.15 -13.14
N GLU A 34 -40.53 35.91 -14.15
CA GLU A 34 -39.76 36.90 -14.94
C GLU A 34 -38.78 36.48 -16.04
N MET A 35 -38.20 35.27 -16.10
CA MET A 35 -37.20 34.98 -17.16
C MET A 35 -37.66 34.04 -18.30
N VAL A 36 -38.58 33.10 -18.03
CA VAL A 36 -39.10 32.16 -19.05
C VAL A 36 -40.63 32.03 -18.91
N SER A 37 -41.36 32.90 -19.58
CA SER A 37 -42.83 32.97 -19.55
C SER A 37 -43.55 31.74 -20.16
N GLY A 38 -42.80 30.83 -20.81
CA GLY A 38 -43.35 29.68 -21.55
C GLY A 38 -43.09 28.29 -20.96
N PHE A 39 -42.45 28.15 -19.80
CA PHE A 39 -42.14 26.81 -19.28
C PHE A 39 -43.40 26.10 -18.72
N SER A 40 -43.85 25.06 -19.42
CA SER A 40 -45.05 24.30 -19.05
C SER A 40 -44.85 23.53 -17.76
N GLN A 41 -45.82 23.67 -16.85
CA GLN A 41 -45.84 22.95 -15.56
C GLN A 41 -45.92 21.43 -15.75
N ALA A 42 -46.40 20.97 -16.92
CA ALA A 42 -46.42 19.57 -17.33
C ALA A 42 -45.04 18.99 -17.66
N ALA A 43 -44.02 19.82 -17.89
CA ALA A 43 -42.65 19.36 -18.15
C ALA A 43 -41.88 19.03 -16.85
N LYS A 44 -42.30 19.57 -15.70
CA LYS A 44 -41.63 19.38 -14.41
C LYS A 44 -41.43 17.91 -13.99
N PRO A 45 -42.40 17.00 -14.15
CA PRO A 45 -42.22 15.59 -13.82
C PRO A 45 -41.10 14.92 -14.62
N TYR A 46 -40.94 15.26 -15.90
CA TYR A 46 -39.87 14.71 -16.75
C TYR A 46 -38.49 15.18 -16.29
N PHE A 47 -38.33 16.47 -15.95
CA PHE A 47 -37.07 16.97 -15.39
C PHE A 47 -36.74 16.35 -14.04
N ARG A 48 -37.76 16.08 -13.21
CA ARG A 48 -37.59 15.39 -11.93
C ARG A 48 -37.10 13.96 -12.14
N ASP A 49 -37.72 13.22 -13.06
CA ASP A 49 -37.29 11.86 -13.38
C ASP A 49 -35.84 11.83 -13.87
N VAL A 50 -35.46 12.73 -14.80
CA VAL A 50 -34.07 12.86 -15.26
C VAL A 50 -33.13 13.21 -14.10
N ASN A 51 -33.51 14.14 -13.22
CA ASN A 51 -32.72 14.51 -12.04
C ASN A 51 -32.51 13.32 -11.10
N ASP A 52 -33.55 12.51 -10.86
CA ASP A 52 -33.46 11.32 -10.01
C ASP A 52 -32.51 10.28 -10.62
N HIS A 53 -32.53 10.09 -11.96
CA HIS A 53 -31.55 9.24 -12.65
C HIS A 53 -30.11 9.76 -12.57
N LEU A 54 -29.91 11.09 -12.64
CA LEU A 54 -28.59 11.72 -12.49
C LEU A 54 -28.06 11.51 -11.06
N LEU A 55 -28.92 11.65 -10.05
CA LEU A 55 -28.55 11.39 -8.65
C LEU A 55 -28.15 9.93 -8.43
N HIS A 56 -28.95 8.97 -8.92
CA HIS A 56 -28.57 7.55 -8.87
C HIS A 56 -27.24 7.27 -9.57
N SER A 57 -26.97 7.93 -10.70
CA SER A 57 -25.71 7.78 -11.42
C SER A 57 -24.52 8.37 -10.64
N LEU A 58 -24.71 9.50 -9.96
CA LEU A 58 -23.70 10.09 -9.09
C LEU A 58 -23.37 9.19 -7.91
N ASP A 59 -24.36 8.56 -7.29
CA ASP A 59 -24.15 7.62 -6.19
C ASP A 59 -23.36 6.39 -6.66
N ALA A 60 -23.69 5.85 -7.83
CA ALA A 60 -22.92 4.76 -8.44
C ALA A 60 -21.45 5.17 -8.71
N ILE A 61 -21.21 6.37 -9.25
CA ILE A 61 -19.86 6.90 -9.49
C ILE A 61 -19.09 7.08 -8.18
N ASN A 62 -19.74 7.55 -7.13
CA ASN A 62 -19.13 7.70 -5.81
C ASN A 62 -18.74 6.33 -5.23
N GLY A 63 -19.62 5.35 -5.29
CA GLY A 63 -19.32 3.97 -4.85
C GLY A 63 -18.18 3.34 -5.63
N LEU A 64 -18.14 3.52 -6.96
CA LEU A 64 -17.02 3.05 -7.79
C LEU A 64 -15.70 3.74 -7.43
N ASN A 65 -15.71 5.05 -7.17
CA ASN A 65 -14.52 5.79 -6.74
C ASN A 65 -13.99 5.31 -5.38
N GLU A 66 -14.88 5.01 -4.44
CA GLU A 66 -14.51 4.47 -3.14
C GLU A 66 -13.88 3.08 -3.30
N MET A 67 -14.53 2.18 -4.04
CA MET A 67 -14.02 0.84 -4.30
C MET A 67 -12.66 0.87 -5.01
N LEU A 68 -12.50 1.75 -6.00
CA LEU A 68 -11.23 1.93 -6.72
C LEU A 68 -10.12 2.41 -5.80
N SER A 69 -10.45 3.29 -4.86
CA SER A 69 -9.50 3.80 -3.86
C SER A 69 -9.10 2.70 -2.88
N VAL A 70 -10.05 1.86 -2.45
CA VAL A 70 -9.76 0.65 -1.65
C VAL A 70 -8.80 -0.28 -2.39
N VAL A 71 -9.10 -0.63 -3.65
CA VAL A 71 -8.25 -1.52 -4.46
C VAL A 71 -6.84 -0.96 -4.61
N MET A 72 -6.70 0.34 -4.90
CA MET A 72 -5.40 0.98 -5.06
C MET A 72 -4.59 0.98 -3.77
N ASN A 73 -5.24 1.27 -2.63
CA ASN A 73 -4.60 1.21 -1.31
C ASN A 73 -4.20 -0.23 -0.94
N THR A 74 -5.05 -1.21 -1.20
CA THR A 74 -4.74 -2.64 -0.97
C THR A 74 -3.57 -3.10 -1.84
N TYR A 75 -3.54 -2.72 -3.12
CA TYR A 75 -2.42 -3.03 -4.00
C TYR A 75 -1.11 -2.43 -3.46
N MET A 76 -1.10 -1.16 -3.05
CA MET A 76 0.08 -0.56 -2.42
C MET A 76 0.48 -1.29 -1.13
N ALA A 77 -0.47 -1.67 -0.29
CA ALA A 77 -0.19 -2.44 0.92
C ALA A 77 0.47 -3.79 0.59
N MET A 78 -0.03 -4.53 -0.39
CA MET A 78 0.58 -5.79 -0.85
C MET A 78 2.01 -5.59 -1.37
N VAL A 79 2.24 -4.54 -2.17
CA VAL A 79 3.59 -4.20 -2.66
C VAL A 79 4.54 -3.92 -1.49
N ASN A 80 4.11 -3.12 -0.51
CA ASN A 80 4.90 -2.81 0.68
C ASN A 80 5.16 -4.06 1.55
N MET A 81 4.19 -4.96 1.67
CA MET A 81 4.38 -6.24 2.39
C MET A 81 5.46 -7.09 1.73
N GLY A 82 5.48 -7.17 0.39
CA GLY A 82 6.53 -7.86 -0.36
C GLY A 82 7.92 -7.24 -0.16
N GLN A 83 8.01 -5.90 -0.17
CA GLN A 83 9.27 -5.20 0.13
C GLN A 83 9.77 -5.50 1.56
N ASN A 84 8.87 -5.56 2.53
CA ASN A 84 9.23 -5.87 3.92
C ASN A 84 9.79 -7.29 4.07
N GLU A 85 9.31 -8.26 3.26
CA GLU A 85 9.87 -9.61 3.24
C GLU A 85 11.31 -9.63 2.73
N VAL A 86 11.60 -8.91 1.64
CA VAL A 86 12.94 -8.82 1.06
C VAL A 86 13.93 -8.17 2.04
N VAL A 87 13.54 -7.06 2.67
CA VAL A 87 14.38 -6.37 3.66
C VAL A 87 14.67 -7.27 4.86
N ARG A 88 13.67 -8.02 5.34
CA ARG A 88 13.85 -8.99 6.43
C ARG A 88 14.81 -10.11 6.06
N LYS A 89 14.74 -10.65 4.84
CA LYS A 89 15.67 -11.66 4.33
C LYS A 89 17.11 -11.14 4.28
N LEU A 90 17.31 -9.93 3.76
CA LEU A 90 18.63 -9.30 3.70
C LEU A 90 19.20 -9.04 5.10
N ALA A 91 18.38 -8.51 6.02
CA ALA A 91 18.79 -8.27 7.41
C ALA A 91 19.13 -9.58 8.14
N ALA A 92 18.39 -10.67 7.89
CA ALA A 92 18.66 -11.97 8.48
C ALA A 92 20.02 -12.54 8.01
N TRP A 93 20.31 -12.49 6.70
CA TRP A 93 21.60 -12.91 6.17
C TRP A 93 22.76 -12.03 6.67
N ALA A 94 22.56 -10.71 6.74
CA ALA A 94 23.55 -9.79 7.28
C ALA A 94 23.84 -10.09 8.76
N GLY A 95 22.82 -10.39 9.57
CA GLY A 95 22.98 -10.79 10.96
C GLY A 95 23.76 -12.10 11.14
N ILE A 96 23.52 -13.10 10.27
CA ILE A 96 24.28 -14.36 10.28
C ILE A 96 25.75 -14.10 9.93
N LEU A 97 26.04 -13.27 8.93
CA LEU A 97 27.41 -12.95 8.52
C LEU A 97 28.15 -12.03 9.52
N ALA A 98 27.43 -11.21 10.29
CA ALA A 98 28.02 -10.32 11.29
C ALA A 98 28.71 -11.08 12.43
N VAL A 99 28.20 -12.24 12.83
CA VAL A 99 28.77 -13.07 13.92
C VAL A 99 30.20 -13.53 13.64
N PRO A 100 30.49 -14.27 12.53
CA PRO A 100 31.86 -14.67 12.23
C PRO A 100 32.76 -13.47 11.93
N THR A 101 32.22 -12.40 11.31
CA THR A 101 32.98 -11.18 11.01
C THR A 101 33.43 -10.47 12.28
N ALA A 102 32.57 -10.36 13.30
CA ALA A 102 32.91 -9.75 14.58
C ALA A 102 33.97 -10.59 15.33
N ILE A 103 33.81 -11.91 15.34
CA ILE A 103 34.76 -12.82 15.99
C ILE A 103 36.12 -12.78 15.27
N ALA A 104 36.12 -12.84 13.94
CA ALA A 104 37.34 -12.67 13.13
C ALA A 104 37.97 -11.29 13.33
N GLY A 105 37.17 -10.24 13.52
CA GLY A 105 37.66 -8.90 13.85
C GLY A 105 38.37 -8.85 15.20
N ILE A 106 37.78 -9.44 16.25
CA ILE A 106 38.36 -9.49 17.60
C ILE A 106 39.66 -10.31 17.61
N TYR A 107 39.65 -11.51 17.02
CA TYR A 107 40.84 -12.38 16.96
C TYR A 107 41.87 -11.95 15.90
N GLY A 108 41.50 -11.05 14.98
CA GLY A 108 42.41 -10.43 14.02
C GLY A 108 43.19 -9.24 14.60
N MET A 109 42.86 -8.78 15.80
CA MET A 109 43.62 -7.74 16.49
C MET A 109 44.87 -8.35 17.15
N ASN A 110 46.05 -7.79 16.87
CA ASN A 110 47.35 -8.20 17.44
C ASN A 110 47.42 -7.89 18.95
N PHE A 111 46.71 -8.65 19.79
CA PHE A 111 46.88 -8.59 21.25
C PHE A 111 47.89 -9.64 21.71
N ASP A 112 48.96 -9.18 22.40
CA ASP A 112 50.02 -10.02 22.99
C ASP A 112 49.54 -10.92 24.16
N PHE A 113 48.35 -10.67 24.71
CA PHE A 113 47.82 -11.37 25.88
C PHE A 113 46.45 -12.01 25.58
N MET A 114 46.43 -12.98 24.67
CA MET A 114 45.28 -13.89 24.49
C MET A 114 45.61 -15.26 25.10
N PRO A 115 45.24 -15.54 26.37
CA PRO A 115 45.52 -16.82 27.02
C PRO A 115 44.85 -18.02 26.31
N GLU A 116 43.79 -17.75 25.55
CA GLU A 116 43.10 -18.74 24.72
C GLU A 116 43.93 -19.20 23.52
N LEU A 117 44.88 -18.40 23.00
CA LEU A 117 45.62 -18.73 21.78
C LEU A 117 46.69 -19.82 21.98
N HIS A 118 47.14 -20.02 23.23
CA HIS A 118 48.19 -20.99 23.57
C HIS A 118 47.69 -22.43 23.68
N TRP A 119 46.38 -22.67 23.61
CA TRP A 119 45.81 -24.00 23.66
C TRP A 119 45.60 -24.54 22.25
N GLN A 120 46.18 -25.71 21.96
CA GLN A 120 46.12 -26.38 20.64
C GLN A 120 44.69 -26.55 20.06
N TYR A 121 43.66 -26.56 20.91
CA TYR A 121 42.27 -26.79 20.49
C TYR A 121 41.42 -25.52 20.37
N SER A 122 41.93 -24.35 20.74
CA SER A 122 41.13 -23.12 20.75
C SER A 122 40.57 -22.73 19.40
N TYR A 123 41.33 -22.97 18.32
CA TYR A 123 40.85 -22.76 16.96
C TYR A 123 39.58 -23.59 16.66
N PHE A 124 39.57 -24.87 17.05
CA PHE A 124 38.42 -25.74 16.87
C PHE A 124 37.24 -25.35 17.76
N VAL A 125 37.49 -24.94 19.00
CA VAL A 125 36.45 -24.48 19.94
C VAL A 125 35.77 -23.21 19.42
N ILE A 126 36.53 -22.22 18.96
CA ILE A 126 35.99 -20.97 18.40
C ILE A 126 35.20 -21.25 17.13
N MET A 127 35.69 -22.13 16.25
CA MET A 127 34.95 -22.53 15.05
C MET A 127 33.62 -23.23 15.40
N LEU A 128 33.59 -24.06 16.45
CA LEU A 128 32.36 -24.67 16.99
C LEU A 128 31.39 -23.63 17.56
N ILE A 129 31.91 -22.61 18.27
CA ILE A 129 31.10 -21.51 18.82
C ILE A 129 30.48 -20.69 17.69
N ILE A 130 31.28 -20.31 16.68
CA ILE A 130 30.78 -19.60 15.49
C ILE A 130 29.71 -20.44 14.78
N GLY A 131 29.99 -21.72 14.53
CA GLY A 131 29.07 -22.63 13.84
C GLY A 131 27.76 -22.82 14.59
N SER A 132 27.82 -22.98 15.91
CA SER A 132 26.63 -23.12 16.76
C SER A 132 25.80 -21.82 16.83
N LEU A 133 26.45 -20.65 16.94
CA LEU A 133 25.76 -19.35 16.90
C LEU A 133 25.10 -19.09 15.54
N CYS A 134 25.82 -19.33 14.45
CA CYS A 134 25.27 -19.18 13.10
C CYS A 134 24.10 -20.16 12.86
N GLY A 135 24.25 -21.41 13.30
CA GLY A 135 23.19 -22.42 13.22
C GLY A 135 21.97 -22.05 14.05
N TYR A 136 22.17 -21.52 15.26
CA TYR A 136 21.10 -21.02 16.12
C TYR A 136 20.34 -19.85 15.49
N LEU A 137 21.07 -18.86 14.95
CA LEU A 137 20.47 -17.72 14.25
C LEU A 137 19.71 -18.16 12.99
N TYR A 138 20.30 -19.04 12.19
CA TYR A 138 19.64 -19.61 11.01
C TYR A 138 18.34 -20.33 11.38
N TYR A 139 18.36 -21.17 12.42
CA TYR A 139 17.17 -21.86 12.91
C TYR A 139 16.08 -20.88 13.38
N ASN A 140 16.45 -19.86 14.16
CA ASN A 140 15.50 -18.85 14.64
C ASN A 140 14.89 -18.04 13.49
N PHE A 141 15.71 -17.56 12.55
CA PHE A 141 15.22 -16.78 11.42
C PHE A 141 14.33 -17.62 10.48
N LYS A 142 14.65 -18.91 10.29
CA LYS A 142 13.79 -19.85 9.55
C LYS A 142 12.46 -20.09 10.26
N ARG A 143 12.47 -20.26 11.59
CA ARG A 143 11.23 -20.39 12.39
C ARG A 143 10.36 -19.13 12.30
N LEU A 144 10.99 -17.95 12.26
CA LEU A 144 10.31 -16.66 12.13
C LEU A 144 9.80 -16.38 10.72
N LYS A 145 10.07 -17.24 9.73
CA LYS A 145 9.79 -17.05 8.29
C LYS A 145 10.48 -15.81 7.70
N TRP A 146 11.62 -15.42 8.27
CA TRP A 146 12.47 -14.37 7.69
C TRP A 146 13.44 -14.95 6.66
N LEU A 147 13.53 -16.28 6.59
CA LEU A 147 14.41 -17.09 5.78
C LEU A 147 13.66 -18.31 5.23
#